data_AF-A0A7Y5NXZ2-F1
#
_entry.id   AF-A0A7Y5NXZ2-F1
#
_cell.length_a   1.000
_cell.length_b   1.000
_cell.length_c   1.000
_cell.angle_alpha   90.00
_cell.angle_beta   90.00
_cell.angle_gamma   90.00
#
_symmetry.space_group_name_H-M   'P 1'
#
loop_
_entity.id
_entity.type
_entity.pdbx_description
1 polymer ?
#
loop_
_entity_poly.entity_id
_entity_poly.type
_entity_poly.pdbx_seq_one_letter_code
_entity_poly.pdbx_strand_id
1 'polypeptide(L)'
;MTPEELVTLVAEIAQREPIQSQELLCERVRAKGISAEAAERSTIFFQIACARAFLESVGVQPPMRYICFDVDGRIVEGGLTEDEPHYAAALQVVRSAGSLGAFVPLALESAEVGAVNQALHGGSNPNDLALGPTAVFLEPPTNQGLATAQQVILEMSPRARKRSWWKFW
;
A
#
# COMPACT_ATOMS: atom_id res chain seq x y z
N MET A 1 5.97 -20.01 -9.26
CA MET A 1 6.71 -19.44 -8.12
C MET A 1 5.72 -19.17 -7.02
N THR A 2 6.12 -19.39 -5.77
CA THR A 2 5.30 -19.06 -4.61
C THR A 2 5.31 -17.54 -4.36
N PRO A 3 4.38 -17.00 -3.55
CA PRO A 3 4.41 -15.59 -3.15
C PRO A 3 5.73 -15.16 -2.52
N GLU A 4 6.34 -16.01 -1.69
CA GLU A 4 7.62 -15.75 -1.03
C GLU A 4 8.77 -15.64 -2.02
N GLU A 5 8.84 -16.55 -3.00
CA GLU A 5 9.85 -16.51 -4.07
C GLU A 5 9.71 -15.25 -4.93
N LEU A 6 8.48 -14.87 -5.27
CA LEU A 6 8.20 -13.67 -6.07
C LEU A 6 8.60 -12.41 -5.33
N VAL A 7 8.19 -12.28 -4.08
CA VAL A 7 8.52 -11.11 -3.25
C VAL A 7 10.02 -11.03 -2.98
N THR A 8 10.70 -12.15 -2.78
CA THR A 8 12.17 -12.18 -2.64
C THR A 8 12.82 -11.65 -3.92
N LEU A 9 12.36 -12.08 -5.09
CA LEU A 9 12.83 -11.55 -6.37
C LEU A 9 12.58 -10.03 -6.50
N VAL A 10 11.39 -9.56 -6.13
CA VAL A 10 11.04 -8.12 -6.13
C VAL A 10 12.04 -7.34 -5.26
N ALA A 11 12.30 -7.82 -4.04
CA ALA A 11 13.23 -7.19 -3.11
C ALA A 11 14.68 -7.20 -3.63
N GLU A 12 15.13 -8.30 -4.23
CA GLU A 12 16.47 -8.38 -4.84
C GLU A 12 16.65 -7.37 -5.98
N ILE A 13 15.64 -7.20 -6.84
CA ILE A 13 15.68 -6.21 -7.92
C ILE A 13 15.71 -4.80 -7.30
N ALA A 14 14.87 -4.52 -6.31
CA ALA A 14 14.82 -3.23 -5.61
C ALA A 14 16.11 -2.86 -4.86
N GLN A 15 16.89 -3.85 -4.41
CA GLN A 15 18.18 -3.60 -3.77
C GLN A 15 19.34 -3.38 -4.76
N ARG A 16 19.28 -4.00 -5.94
CA ARG A 16 20.37 -3.96 -6.93
C ARG A 16 20.30 -2.74 -7.84
N GLU A 17 19.10 -2.27 -8.12
CA GLU A 17 18.85 -1.20 -9.07
C GLU A 17 18.20 0.00 -8.35
N PRO A 18 18.58 1.25 -8.67
CA PRO A 18 17.87 2.41 -8.18
C PRO A 18 16.47 2.44 -8.80
N ILE A 19 15.48 1.96 -8.06
CA ILE A 19 14.09 1.95 -8.50
C ILE A 19 13.45 3.28 -8.19
N GLN A 20 13.01 3.96 -9.24
CA GLN A 20 12.34 5.24 -9.13
C GLN A 20 10.83 5.10 -9.01
N SER A 21 10.24 4.00 -9.51
CA SER A 21 8.80 3.78 -9.41
C SER A 21 8.35 2.32 -9.27
N GLN A 22 7.15 2.13 -8.74
CA GLN A 22 6.47 0.83 -8.71
C GLN A 22 6.30 0.21 -10.11
N GLU A 23 5.95 1.03 -11.11
CA GLU A 23 5.77 0.58 -12.50
C GLU A 23 7.06 0.00 -13.07
N LEU A 24 8.18 0.70 -12.89
CA LEU A 24 9.49 0.23 -13.34
C LEU A 24 9.88 -1.08 -12.64
N LEU A 25 9.62 -1.22 -11.34
CA LEU A 25 9.87 -2.47 -10.62
C LEU A 25 9.06 -3.63 -11.21
N CYS A 26 7.76 -3.42 -11.48
CA CYS A 26 6.90 -4.41 -12.10
C CYS A 26 7.42 -4.84 -13.48
N GLU A 27 7.84 -3.89 -14.33
CA GLU A 27 8.45 -4.19 -15.63
C GLU A 27 9.72 -5.05 -15.50
N ARG A 28 10.57 -4.77 -14.52
CA ARG A 28 11.79 -5.54 -14.26
C ARG A 28 11.49 -6.96 -13.81
N VAL A 29 10.48 -7.15 -12.97
CA VAL A 29 10.01 -8.48 -12.54
C VAL A 29 9.47 -9.26 -13.74
N ARG A 30 8.66 -8.62 -14.60
CA ARG A 30 8.14 -9.22 -15.85
C ARG A 30 9.26 -9.61 -16.80
N ALA A 31 10.33 -8.81 -16.91
CA ALA A 31 11.50 -9.12 -17.72
C ALA A 31 12.26 -10.39 -17.26
N LYS A 32 11.95 -10.93 -16.07
CA LYS A 32 12.43 -12.24 -15.60
C LYS A 32 11.55 -13.41 -16.03
N GLY A 33 10.54 -13.19 -16.87
CA GLY A 33 9.61 -14.21 -17.35
C GLY A 33 8.43 -14.48 -16.40
N ILE A 34 8.22 -13.61 -15.41
CA ILE A 34 7.05 -13.67 -14.51
C ILE A 34 5.81 -13.16 -15.26
N SER A 35 4.68 -13.85 -15.09
CA SER A 35 3.39 -13.41 -15.65
C SER A 35 3.03 -12.01 -15.15
N ALA A 36 2.35 -11.22 -15.98
CA ALA A 36 1.95 -9.84 -15.64
C ALA A 36 1.19 -9.76 -14.30
N GLU A 37 0.17 -10.62 -14.11
CA GLU A 37 -0.64 -10.67 -12.88
C GLU A 37 0.21 -10.90 -11.62
N ALA A 38 1.07 -11.93 -11.63
CA ALA A 38 1.94 -12.24 -10.49
C ALA A 38 2.98 -11.13 -10.23
N ALA A 39 3.53 -10.50 -11.28
CA ALA A 39 4.48 -9.41 -11.14
C ALA A 39 3.82 -8.15 -10.54
N GLU A 40 2.62 -7.80 -11.02
CA GLU A 40 1.85 -6.67 -10.55
C GLU A 40 1.43 -6.85 -9.10
N ARG A 41 0.83 -8.00 -8.78
CA ARG A 41 0.38 -8.30 -7.41
C ARG A 41 1.54 -8.30 -6.42
N SER A 42 2.64 -8.99 -6.72
CA SER A 42 3.82 -9.03 -5.84
C SER A 42 4.44 -7.64 -5.65
N THR A 43 4.50 -6.82 -6.70
CA THR A 43 5.07 -5.47 -6.61
C THR A 43 4.18 -4.51 -5.82
N ILE A 44 2.85 -4.54 -6.03
CA ILE A 44 1.90 -3.71 -5.29
C ILE A 44 1.97 -4.00 -3.79
N PHE A 45 1.84 -5.27 -3.40
CA PHE A 45 1.87 -5.63 -1.97
C PHE A 45 3.25 -5.44 -1.34
N PHE A 46 4.34 -5.54 -2.12
CA PHE A 46 5.66 -5.14 -1.67
C PHE A 46 5.75 -3.64 -1.36
N GLN A 47 5.24 -2.78 -2.25
CA GLN A 47 5.20 -1.34 -2.01
C GLN A 47 4.34 -1.00 -0.78
N ILE A 48 3.17 -1.65 -0.61
CA ILE A 48 2.31 -1.47 0.57
C ILE A 48 3.06 -1.87 1.85
N ALA A 49 3.80 -2.97 1.86
CA ALA A 49 4.61 -3.37 3.01
C ALA A 49 5.69 -2.32 3.35
N CYS A 50 6.40 -1.80 2.34
CA CYS A 50 7.39 -0.73 2.51
C CYS A 50 6.76 0.56 3.05
N ALA A 51 5.63 0.98 2.48
CA ALA A 51 4.88 2.16 2.89
C ALA A 51 4.41 2.07 4.34
N ARG A 52 3.84 0.92 4.73
CA ARG A 52 3.36 0.70 6.10
C ARG A 52 4.48 0.65 7.12
N ALA A 53 5.59 -0.03 6.82
CA ALA A 53 6.77 -0.01 7.67
C ALA A 53 7.35 1.41 7.83
N PHE A 54 7.28 2.23 6.77
CA PHE A 54 7.67 3.63 6.83
C PHE A 54 6.73 4.44 7.74
N LEU A 55 5.42 4.28 7.59
CA LEU A 55 4.42 4.95 8.41
C LEU A 55 4.51 4.56 9.90
N GLU A 56 4.76 3.30 10.20
CA GLU A 56 5.00 2.81 11.57
C GLU A 56 6.22 3.50 12.18
N SER A 57 7.29 3.73 11.40
CA SER A 57 8.50 4.41 11.87
C SER A 57 8.28 5.88 12.26
N VAL A 58 7.20 6.51 11.77
CA VAL A 58 6.79 7.88 12.12
C VAL A 58 5.59 7.91 13.09
N GLY A 59 5.24 6.76 13.67
CA GLY A 59 4.21 6.64 14.71
C GLY A 59 2.77 6.56 14.19
N VAL A 60 2.57 6.38 12.88
CA VAL A 60 1.23 6.16 12.29
C VAL A 60 0.95 4.66 12.25
N GLN A 61 -0.22 4.23 12.71
CA GLN A 61 -0.64 2.83 12.71
C GLN A 61 -1.54 2.53 11.50
N PRO A 62 -1.07 1.79 10.48
CA PRO A 62 -1.90 1.46 9.33
C PRO A 62 -2.97 0.41 9.68
N PRO A 63 -4.14 0.46 9.05
CA PRO A 63 -5.20 -0.52 9.27
C PRO A 63 -4.83 -1.87 8.67
N MET A 64 -5.25 -2.95 9.34
CA MET A 64 -4.98 -4.32 8.90
C MET A 64 -5.95 -4.80 7.83
N ARG A 65 -6.56 -3.94 7.01
CA ARG A 65 -7.53 -4.33 5.98
C ARG A 65 -7.10 -3.90 4.59
N TYR A 66 -7.41 -4.73 3.61
CA TYR A 66 -7.26 -4.41 2.20
C TYR A 66 -8.52 -4.79 1.41
N ILE A 67 -8.66 -4.17 0.25
CA ILE A 67 -9.72 -4.39 -0.72
C ILE A 67 -9.10 -4.28 -2.11
N CYS A 68 -9.38 -5.26 -2.96
CA CYS A 68 -9.03 -5.22 -4.36
C CYS A 68 -10.28 -4.98 -5.21
N PHE A 69 -10.14 -4.10 -6.19
CA PHE A 69 -11.17 -3.71 -7.13
C PHE A 69 -10.82 -4.18 -8.55
N ASP A 70 -11.85 -4.52 -9.32
CA ASP A 70 -11.75 -4.67 -10.78
C ASP A 70 -11.79 -3.29 -11.49
N VAL A 71 -11.71 -3.31 -12.83
CA VAL A 71 -11.76 -2.10 -13.68
C VAL A 71 -13.03 -1.26 -13.51
N ASP A 72 -14.13 -1.87 -13.06
CA ASP A 72 -15.45 -1.26 -12.84
C ASP A 72 -15.62 -0.79 -11.39
N GLY A 73 -14.59 -0.92 -10.54
CA GLY A 73 -14.63 -0.51 -9.14
C GLY A 73 -15.43 -1.45 -8.24
N ARG A 74 -15.69 -2.69 -8.67
CA ARG A 74 -16.35 -3.71 -7.83
C ARG A 74 -15.31 -4.42 -6.99
N ILE A 75 -15.68 -4.73 -5.75
CA ILE A 75 -14.83 -5.53 -4.87
C ILE A 75 -14.74 -6.95 -5.44
N VAL A 76 -13.53 -7.39 -5.77
CA VAL A 76 -13.24 -8.77 -6.21
C VAL A 76 -12.55 -9.58 -5.12
N GLU A 77 -11.87 -8.92 -4.19
CA GLU A 77 -11.15 -9.54 -3.08
C GLU A 77 -11.05 -8.56 -1.90
N GLY A 78 -11.00 -9.08 -0.68
CA GLY A 78 -10.74 -8.26 0.49
C GLY A 78 -10.62 -9.10 1.75
N GLY A 79 -9.92 -8.58 2.75
CA GLY A 79 -9.63 -9.33 3.96
C GLY A 79 -8.70 -8.57 4.90
N LEU A 80 -8.06 -9.31 5.80
CA LEU A 80 -6.97 -8.76 6.60
C LEU A 80 -5.70 -8.73 5.76
N THR A 81 -4.93 -7.66 5.85
CA THR A 81 -3.71 -7.51 5.03
C THR A 81 -2.67 -8.58 5.37
N GLU A 82 -2.62 -9.04 6.63
CA GLU A 82 -1.74 -10.13 7.05
C GLU A 82 -2.10 -11.50 6.47
N ASP A 83 -3.35 -11.68 6.02
CA ASP A 83 -3.79 -12.90 5.35
C ASP A 83 -3.47 -12.90 3.84
N GLU A 84 -3.06 -11.75 3.27
CA GLU A 84 -2.68 -11.69 1.85
C GLU A 84 -1.24 -12.24 1.68
N PRO A 85 -1.04 -13.30 0.88
CA PRO A 85 0.23 -14.03 0.86
C PRO A 85 1.44 -13.19 0.40
N HIS A 86 1.28 -12.28 -0.56
CA HIS A 86 2.38 -11.45 -1.04
C HIS A 86 2.74 -10.38 -0.02
N TYR A 87 1.75 -9.79 0.67
CA TYR A 87 1.98 -8.85 1.75
C TYR A 87 2.66 -9.50 2.94
N ALA A 88 2.21 -10.68 3.38
CA ALA A 88 2.82 -11.41 4.48
C ALA A 88 4.30 -11.69 4.20
N ALA A 89 4.60 -12.20 3.00
CA ALA A 89 5.97 -12.40 2.54
C ALA A 89 6.76 -11.07 2.47
N ALA A 90 6.17 -10.00 1.94
CA ALA A 90 6.83 -8.71 1.79
C ALA A 90 7.17 -8.08 3.14
N LEU A 91 6.24 -8.16 4.09
CA LEU A 91 6.43 -7.66 5.44
C LEU A 91 7.57 -8.40 6.15
N GLN A 92 7.69 -9.72 5.94
CA GLN A 92 8.82 -10.49 6.47
C GLN A 92 10.15 -10.01 5.87
N VAL A 93 10.23 -9.81 4.56
CA VAL A 93 11.45 -9.31 3.89
C VAL A 93 11.83 -7.92 4.38
N VAL A 94 10.86 -7.00 4.45
CA VAL A 94 11.07 -5.63 4.91
C VAL A 94 11.55 -5.60 6.36
N ARG A 95 10.95 -6.40 7.25
CA ARG A 95 11.38 -6.50 8.66
C ARG A 95 12.77 -7.12 8.79
N SER A 96 13.10 -8.11 7.97
CA SER A 96 14.39 -8.81 8.01
C SER A 96 15.54 -7.95 7.47
N ALA A 97 15.26 -6.96 6.62
CA ALA A 97 16.28 -6.04 6.10
C ALA A 97 16.88 -5.11 7.17
N GLY A 98 16.26 -5.00 8.35
CA GLY A 98 16.72 -4.18 9.48
C GLY A 98 16.53 -2.67 9.32
N SER A 99 16.44 -2.17 8.09
CA SER A 99 16.05 -0.79 7.76
C SER A 99 15.40 -0.75 6.38
N LEU A 100 14.61 0.29 6.10
CA LEU A 100 14.00 0.44 4.78
C LEU A 100 15.04 0.74 3.69
N GLY A 101 16.11 1.48 3.99
CA GLY A 101 17.25 1.68 3.09
C GLY A 101 16.85 1.91 1.62
N ALA A 102 17.17 0.93 0.76
CA ALA A 102 16.86 0.94 -0.67
C ALA A 102 15.35 0.97 -1.01
N PHE A 103 14.48 0.64 -0.07
CA PHE A 103 13.03 0.59 -0.24
C PHE A 103 12.31 1.92 0.08
N VAL A 104 13.02 2.92 0.63
CA VAL A 104 12.42 4.23 0.96
C VAL A 104 11.78 4.90 -0.26
N PRO A 105 12.41 4.96 -1.45
CA PRO A 105 11.78 5.57 -2.63
C PRO A 105 10.42 4.95 -2.97
N LEU A 106 10.31 3.62 -2.92
CA LEU A 106 9.05 2.90 -3.15
C LEU A 106 7.98 3.27 -2.12
N ALA A 107 8.36 3.35 -0.84
CA ALA A 107 7.45 3.77 0.23
C ALA A 107 6.93 5.20 0.00
N LEU A 108 7.81 6.13 -0.40
CA LEU A 108 7.47 7.54 -0.60
C LEU A 108 6.55 7.78 -1.81
N GLU A 109 6.53 6.88 -2.79
CA GLU A 109 5.57 6.93 -3.89
C GLU A 109 4.15 6.47 -3.50
N SER A 110 3.99 5.81 -2.35
CA SER A 110 2.68 5.33 -1.93
C SER A 110 1.71 6.47 -1.65
N ALA A 111 0.49 6.33 -2.15
CA ALA A 111 -0.60 7.26 -1.87
C ALA A 111 -0.89 7.40 -0.36
N GLU A 112 -0.69 6.34 0.43
CA GLU A 112 -0.87 6.38 1.89
C GLU A 112 0.16 7.31 2.55
N VAL A 113 1.43 7.19 2.17
CA VAL A 113 2.51 8.05 2.67
C VAL A 113 2.30 9.49 2.22
N GLY A 114 1.90 9.71 0.97
CA GLY A 114 1.56 11.03 0.44
C GLY A 114 0.42 11.69 1.23
N ALA A 115 -0.67 10.96 1.51
CA ALA A 115 -1.81 11.47 2.26
C ALA A 115 -1.43 11.79 3.73
N VAL A 116 -0.67 10.92 4.39
CA VAL A 116 -0.17 11.18 5.76
C VAL A 116 0.71 12.41 5.77
N ASN A 117 1.68 12.51 4.84
CA ASN A 117 2.58 13.66 4.77
C ASN A 117 1.82 14.97 4.60
N GLN A 118 0.82 15.01 3.71
CA GLN A 118 -0.05 16.18 3.53
C GLN A 118 -0.81 16.52 4.83
N ALA A 119 -1.36 15.53 5.52
CA ALA A 119 -2.08 15.74 6.78
C ALA A 119 -1.18 16.31 7.88
N LEU A 120 0.05 15.79 8.01
CA LEU A 120 1.04 16.27 8.96
C LEU A 120 1.49 17.71 8.66
N HIS A 121 1.76 18.03 7.39
CA HIS A 121 2.05 19.40 6.98
C HIS A 121 0.88 20.37 7.21
N GLY A 122 -0.36 19.85 7.22
CA GLY A 122 -1.56 20.59 7.64
C GLY A 122 -1.69 20.78 9.15
N GLY A 123 -0.73 20.34 9.96
CA GLY A 123 -0.74 20.47 11.42
C GLY A 123 -1.46 19.34 12.17
N SER A 124 -1.80 18.24 11.49
CA SER A 124 -2.38 17.07 12.16
C SER A 124 -1.36 16.40 13.09
N ASN A 125 -1.84 15.87 14.22
CA ASN A 125 -1.01 15.04 15.08
C ASN A 125 -0.95 13.60 14.52
N PRO A 126 0.24 12.96 14.38
CA PRO A 126 0.35 11.59 13.89
C PRO A 126 -0.56 10.59 14.61
N ASN A 127 -0.71 10.73 15.94
CA ASN A 127 -1.53 9.84 16.77
C ASN A 127 -3.04 10.02 16.55
N ASP A 128 -3.45 11.12 15.90
CA ASP A 128 -4.84 11.39 15.55
C ASP A 128 -5.20 10.93 14.13
N LEU A 129 -4.22 10.49 13.34
CA LEU A 129 -4.44 10.03 11.97
C LEU A 129 -5.05 8.63 11.98
N ALA A 130 -6.19 8.49 11.31
CA ALA A 130 -6.81 7.22 11.01
C ALA A 130 -6.82 7.02 9.50
N LEU A 131 -6.21 5.93 9.04
CA LEU A 131 -6.21 5.57 7.62
C LEU A 131 -7.40 4.65 7.30
N GLY A 132 -7.92 4.79 6.09
CA GLY A 132 -8.90 3.85 5.53
C GLY A 132 -8.25 2.54 5.10
N PRO A 133 -9.05 1.51 4.74
CA PRO A 133 -8.51 0.26 4.22
C PRO A 133 -7.63 0.51 2.99
N THR A 134 -6.59 -0.30 2.79
CA THR A 134 -5.76 -0.20 1.58
C THR A 134 -6.58 -0.65 0.38
N ALA A 135 -6.77 0.25 -0.57
CA ALA A 135 -7.53 0.02 -1.79
C ALA A 135 -6.57 -0.19 -2.96
N VAL A 136 -6.72 -1.30 -3.66
CA VAL A 136 -5.89 -1.68 -4.81
C VAL A 136 -6.79 -1.94 -6.00
N PHE A 137 -6.41 -1.43 -7.17
CA PHE A 137 -6.98 -1.90 -8.43
C PHE A 137 -6.03 -2.92 -9.06
N LEU A 138 -6.56 -4.09 -9.43
CA LEU A 138 -5.76 -5.15 -10.07
C LEU A 138 -5.55 -4.92 -11.57
N GLU A 139 -6.31 -3.98 -12.15
CA GLU A 139 -6.25 -3.56 -13.53
C GLU A 139 -6.50 -2.04 -13.60
N PRO A 140 -6.02 -1.33 -14.64
CA PRO A 140 -6.27 0.11 -14.77
C PRO A 140 -7.77 0.44 -14.73
N PRO A 141 -8.24 1.23 -13.75
CA PRO A 141 -9.66 1.47 -13.59
C PRO A 141 -10.22 2.43 -14.63
N THR A 142 -11.52 2.26 -14.92
CA THR A 142 -12.29 3.28 -15.64
C THR A 142 -12.59 4.47 -14.71
N ASN A 143 -12.95 5.63 -15.27
CA ASN A 143 -13.40 6.78 -14.48
C ASN A 143 -14.63 6.44 -13.61
N GLN A 144 -15.54 5.61 -14.13
CA GLN A 144 -16.71 5.13 -13.39
C GLN A 144 -16.30 4.15 -12.28
N GLY A 145 -15.32 3.28 -12.54
CA GLY A 145 -14.77 2.37 -11.55
C GLY A 145 -14.09 3.10 -10.40
N LEU A 146 -13.32 4.15 -10.69
CA LEU A 146 -12.75 5.03 -9.67
C LEU A 146 -13.82 5.67 -8.78
N ALA A 147 -14.88 6.22 -9.37
CA ALA A 147 -15.99 6.82 -8.62
C ALA A 147 -16.71 5.78 -7.74
N THR A 148 -16.92 4.57 -8.25
CA THR A 148 -17.57 3.47 -7.53
C THR A 148 -16.71 3.01 -6.34
N ALA A 149 -15.42 2.77 -6.56
CA ALA A 149 -14.49 2.39 -5.50
C ALA A 149 -14.37 3.49 -4.43
N GLN A 150 -14.35 4.76 -4.83
CA GLN A 150 -14.32 5.88 -3.88
C GLN A 150 -15.54 5.88 -2.97
N GLN A 151 -16.74 5.62 -3.51
CA GLN A 151 -17.95 5.52 -2.69
C GLN A 151 -17.86 4.36 -1.70
N VAL A 152 -17.40 3.19 -2.14
CA VAL A 152 -17.18 2.01 -1.27
C VAL A 152 -16.18 2.33 -0.15
N ILE A 153 -15.05 2.96 -0.47
CA ILE A 153 -14.03 3.35 0.52
C ILE A 153 -14.61 4.33 1.54
N LEU A 154 -15.43 5.29 1.11
CA LEU A 154 -16.09 6.25 2.02
C LEU A 154 -17.08 5.57 2.96
N GLU A 155 -17.84 4.59 2.48
CA GLU A 155 -18.78 3.82 3.28
C GLU A 155 -18.08 2.90 4.29
N MET A 156 -16.90 2.37 3.93
CA MET A 156 -16.09 1.50 4.79
C MET A 156 -15.15 2.24 5.73
N SER A 157 -14.87 3.51 5.45
CA SER A 157 -14.01 4.32 6.30
C SER A 157 -14.69 4.57 7.65
N PRO A 158 -13.95 4.44 8.77
CA PRO A 158 -14.51 4.75 10.07
C PRO A 158 -15.02 6.18 10.05
N ARG A 159 -16.30 6.38 10.38
CA ARG A 159 -16.88 7.73 10.48
C ARG A 159 -16.03 8.51 11.47
N ALA A 160 -15.34 9.55 10.98
CA ALA A 160 -14.56 10.43 11.83
C ALA A 160 -15.46 10.84 13.01
N ARG A 161 -15.04 10.50 14.23
CA ARG A 161 -15.74 10.96 15.43
C ARG A 161 -15.70 12.49 15.36
N LYS A 162 -16.84 13.13 15.08
CA LYS A 162 -16.95 14.60 15.10
C LYS A 162 -16.42 15.06 16.45
N ARG A 163 -15.19 15.58 16.49
CA ARG A 163 -14.68 16.25 17.68
C ARG A 163 -15.60 17.44 17.90
N SER A 164 -16.29 17.43 19.02
CA SER A 164 -17.20 18.49 19.38
C SER A 164 -16.41 19.79 19.51
N TRP A 165 -16.78 20.80 18.72
CA TRP A 165 -16.10 22.09 18.62
C TRP A 165 -15.95 22.83 19.96
N TRP A 166 -16.77 22.49 20.97
CA TRP A 166 -16.72 23.06 22.31
C TRP A 166 -15.60 22.52 23.22
N LYS A 167 -14.80 21.52 22.79
CA LYS A 167 -13.69 20.98 23.58
C LYS A 167 -12.35 21.73 23.40
N PHE A 168 -12.36 22.83 22.66
CA PHE A 168 -11.18 23.66 22.37
C PHE A 168 -11.15 25.01 23.13
N TRP A 169 -12.07 25.20 24.09
CA TRP A 169 -12.15 26.39 24.94
C TRP A 169 -12.12 25.99 26.41
#